data_AF-A0AAU2PEG9-F1
#
_entry.id   AF-A0AAU2PEG9-F1
#
_cell.length_a   1.000
_cell.length_b   1.000
_cell.length_c   1.000
_cell.angle_alpha   90.00
_cell.angle_beta   90.00
_cell.angle_gamma   90.00
#
_symmetry.space_group_name_H-M   'P 1'
#
loop_
_entity.id
_entity.type
_entity.pdbx_description
1 polymer ?
#
loop_
_entity_poly.entity_id
_entity_poly.type
_entity_poly.pdbx_seq_one_letter_code
_entity_poly.pdbx_strand_id
1 'polypeptide(L)'
;MRLTRAALIVTAGALAPALLLSTPTFAADTTTSPVAASATTAATDSPYDSMTDEELRIEIARILADENTGKAVAREAQEALDGTAEDMRYFLETGRWIAQDEDNSFAIVKILADPTTGKAVHREANKALDGTAADRTYFLETGRAIAQAEDDRVAIATILANPNISAALRAAAEDAIDGTPEEMRYFLEVGQYEVDG
;
A
#
# COMPACT_ATOMS: atom_id res chain seq x y z
N MET A 1 42.75 7.34 -26.40
CA MET A 1 42.19 7.22 -27.76
C MET A 1 40.95 8.08 -27.84
N ARG A 2 40.89 8.98 -28.83
CA ARG A 2 39.70 9.78 -29.17
C ARG A 2 38.78 8.94 -30.04
N LEU A 3 37.46 9.08 -29.90
CA LEU A 3 36.50 9.12 -31.00
C LEU A 3 35.23 9.87 -30.55
N THR A 4 34.61 10.53 -31.51
CA THR A 4 33.69 11.67 -31.40
C THR A 4 32.29 11.29 -31.90
N ARG A 5 31.27 11.92 -31.30
CA ARG A 5 29.96 12.35 -31.88
C ARG A 5 29.01 11.31 -32.53
N ALA A 6 27.74 11.33 -32.12
CA ALA A 6 26.62 11.82 -32.94
C ALA A 6 25.35 12.03 -32.11
N ALA A 7 24.65 13.14 -32.36
CA ALA A 7 23.34 13.50 -31.82
C ALA A 7 22.29 13.39 -32.94
N LEU A 8 21.03 13.12 -32.60
CA LEU A 8 19.90 13.38 -33.50
C LEU A 8 18.67 13.83 -32.70
N ILE A 9 18.22 15.05 -33.02
CA ILE A 9 16.99 15.70 -32.57
C ILE A 9 16.00 15.57 -33.73
N VAL A 10 14.73 15.24 -33.47
CA VAL A 10 13.61 15.70 -34.31
C VAL A 10 12.41 16.06 -33.44
N THR A 11 11.95 17.28 -33.67
CA THR A 11 10.85 18.05 -33.11
C THR A 11 9.49 17.75 -33.77
N ALA A 12 8.42 18.12 -33.05
CA ALA A 12 7.11 18.68 -33.50
C ALA A 12 5.98 17.99 -32.74
N GLY A 13 4.99 18.64 -32.14
CA GLY A 13 4.43 19.97 -32.38
C GLY A 13 2.91 19.80 -32.34
N ALA A 14 2.29 20.29 -31.27
CA ALA A 14 0.88 20.13 -30.93
C ALA A 14 -0.09 20.78 -31.95
N LEU A 15 -1.34 20.29 -32.03
CA LEU A 15 -2.56 21.08 -32.21
C LEU A 15 -3.81 20.18 -32.29
N ALA A 16 -4.74 20.37 -31.34
CA ALA A 16 -6.13 19.90 -31.43
C ALA A 16 -6.90 20.68 -32.50
N PRO A 17 -8.05 20.16 -33.01
CA PRO A 17 -9.31 20.87 -32.71
C PRO A 17 -10.61 20.03 -32.68
N ALA A 18 -11.55 20.56 -31.88
CA ALA A 18 -12.97 20.80 -32.13
C ALA A 18 -13.89 19.70 -32.72
N LEU A 19 -14.82 19.26 -31.85
CA LEU A 19 -16.12 18.68 -32.21
C LEU A 19 -17.02 19.74 -32.87
N LEU A 20 -17.46 19.48 -34.10
CA LEU A 20 -18.62 20.15 -34.70
C LEU A 20 -19.56 19.11 -35.35
N LEU A 21 -20.82 19.21 -34.93
CA LEU A 21 -22.01 18.51 -35.42
C LEU A 21 -22.19 18.68 -36.94
N SER A 22 -22.40 17.58 -37.66
CA SER A 22 -23.14 17.58 -38.93
C SER A 22 -23.62 16.16 -39.25
N THR A 23 -24.94 15.96 -39.26
CA THR A 23 -25.57 14.76 -39.83
C THR A 23 -25.64 14.89 -41.35
N PRO A 24 -25.51 13.77 -42.07
CA PRO A 24 -26.53 13.52 -43.08
C PRO A 24 -27.04 12.07 -43.10
N THR A 25 -28.23 12.03 -43.69
CA THR A 25 -29.19 10.95 -43.90
C THR A 25 -28.84 10.05 -45.10
N PHE A 26 -29.46 8.87 -45.11
CA PHE A 26 -29.70 7.91 -46.21
C PHE A 26 -28.74 6.74 -46.44
N ALA A 27 -29.37 5.56 -46.40
CA ALA A 27 -29.52 4.57 -47.48
C ALA A 27 -29.02 3.17 -47.09
N ALA A 28 -29.97 2.23 -47.04
CA ALA A 28 -29.70 0.82 -47.05
C ALA A 28 -29.07 0.42 -48.40
N ASP A 29 -27.95 -0.29 -48.37
CA ASP A 29 -27.73 -1.42 -49.28
C ASP A 29 -26.64 -2.39 -48.78
N THR A 30 -27.01 -3.67 -48.87
CA THR A 30 -26.23 -4.91 -49.04
C THR A 30 -24.75 -5.08 -48.57
N THR A 31 -24.62 -6.05 -47.66
CA THR A 31 -23.58 -7.12 -47.59
C THR A 31 -22.09 -6.75 -47.56
N THR A 32 -21.48 -6.84 -46.38
CA THR A 32 -20.23 -7.60 -46.16
C THR A 32 -20.02 -7.82 -44.65
N SER A 33 -19.84 -9.09 -44.25
CA SER A 33 -19.53 -9.48 -42.87
C SER A 33 -18.17 -8.89 -42.44
N PRO A 34 -18.05 -8.22 -41.29
CA PRO A 34 -16.74 -7.93 -40.74
C PRO A 34 -16.17 -9.24 -40.17
N VAL A 35 -15.02 -9.63 -40.72
CA VAL A 35 -14.17 -10.69 -40.15
C VAL A 35 -13.86 -10.28 -38.71
N ALA A 36 -14.36 -11.06 -37.75
CA ALA A 36 -14.04 -10.89 -36.35
C ALA A 36 -12.52 -10.99 -36.20
N ALA A 37 -11.88 -9.88 -35.85
CA ALA A 37 -10.52 -9.91 -35.36
C ALA A 37 -10.55 -10.71 -34.05
N SER A 38 -10.18 -11.98 -34.12
CA SER A 38 -9.90 -12.80 -32.96
C SER A 38 -8.75 -12.13 -32.22
N ALA A 39 -9.09 -11.35 -31.20
CA ALA A 39 -8.15 -10.99 -30.16
C ALA A 39 -7.80 -12.29 -29.43
N THR A 40 -6.64 -12.88 -29.77
CA THR A 40 -6.00 -13.86 -28.92
C THR A 40 -5.60 -13.12 -27.64
N THR A 41 -6.47 -13.13 -26.65
CA THR A 41 -6.07 -12.97 -25.26
C THR A 41 -5.09 -14.10 -24.96
N ALA A 42 -3.80 -13.76 -24.88
CA ALA A 42 -2.84 -14.61 -24.21
C ALA A 42 -3.27 -14.63 -22.74
N ALA A 43 -4.11 -15.60 -22.37
CA ALA A 43 -4.30 -15.97 -20.99
C ALA A 43 -2.91 -16.28 -20.45
N THR A 44 -2.44 -15.47 -19.51
CA THR A 44 -1.29 -15.86 -18.71
C THR A 44 -1.85 -16.93 -17.78
N ASP A 45 -1.63 -18.21 -18.11
CA ASP A 45 -2.04 -19.32 -17.24
C ASP A 45 -1.48 -19.05 -15.84
N SER A 46 -2.37 -19.05 -14.86
CA SER A 46 -2.00 -18.92 -13.46
C SER A 46 -1.16 -20.15 -13.08
N PRO A 47 -0.11 -20.01 -12.24
CA PRO A 47 0.65 -21.17 -11.79
C PRO A 47 -0.23 -22.21 -11.08
N TYR A 48 -1.36 -21.78 -10.51
CA TYR A 48 -2.32 -22.63 -9.81
C TYR A 48 -3.23 -23.43 -10.75
N ASP A 49 -3.39 -23.04 -12.02
CA ASP A 49 -4.19 -23.77 -13.03
C ASP A 49 -3.63 -25.16 -13.32
N SER A 50 -2.31 -25.31 -13.21
CA SER A 50 -1.60 -26.57 -13.45
C SER A 50 -1.47 -27.46 -12.22
N MET A 51 -1.81 -26.95 -11.04
CA MET A 51 -1.65 -27.67 -9.77
C MET A 51 -2.77 -28.69 -9.56
N THR A 52 -2.39 -29.84 -9.01
CA THR A 52 -3.34 -30.84 -8.52
C THR A 52 -4.04 -30.38 -7.25
N ASP A 53 -5.21 -30.95 -6.96
CA ASP A 53 -5.97 -30.66 -5.73
C ASP A 53 -5.11 -30.80 -4.46
N GLU A 54 -4.21 -31.78 -4.42
CA GLU A 54 -3.32 -32.00 -3.27
C GLU A 54 -2.27 -30.89 -3.14
N GLU A 55 -1.70 -30.44 -4.25
CA GLU A 55 -0.73 -29.34 -4.26
C GLU A 55 -1.40 -28.02 -3.83
N LEU A 56 -2.63 -27.77 -4.28
CA LEU A 56 -3.43 -26.63 -3.86
C LEU A 56 -3.70 -26.66 -2.34
N ARG A 57 -4.11 -27.82 -1.80
CA ARG A 57 -4.31 -27.98 -0.34
C ARG A 57 -3.03 -27.74 0.44
N ILE A 58 -1.89 -28.24 -0.03
CA ILE A 58 -0.59 -28.02 0.62
C ILE A 58 -0.23 -26.53 0.62
N GLU A 59 -0.47 -25.81 -0.47
CA GLU A 59 -0.16 -24.38 -0.54
C GLU A 59 -1.03 -23.56 0.42
N ILE A 60 -2.33 -23.85 0.48
CA ILE A 60 -3.23 -23.20 1.44
C ILE A 60 -2.85 -23.57 2.88
N ALA A 61 -2.48 -24.83 3.15
CA ALA A 61 -2.02 -25.26 4.47
C ALA A 61 -0.72 -24.54 4.90
N ARG A 62 0.18 -24.20 3.97
CA ARG A 62 1.37 -23.39 4.27
C ARG A 62 0.99 -21.97 4.67
N ILE A 63 0.02 -21.36 3.98
CA ILE A 63 -0.50 -20.04 4.35
C ILE A 63 -1.08 -20.10 5.77
N LEU A 64 -1.92 -21.11 6.06
CA LEU A 64 -2.51 -21.28 7.40
C LEU A 64 -1.48 -21.58 8.51
N ALA A 65 -0.31 -22.11 8.17
CA ALA A 65 0.77 -22.38 9.11
C ALA A 65 1.63 -21.15 9.45
N ASP A 66 1.54 -20.07 8.67
CA ASP A 66 2.23 -18.81 8.96
C ASP A 66 1.57 -18.11 10.15
N GLU A 67 2.36 -17.76 11.17
CA GLU A 67 1.89 -17.06 12.37
C GLU A 67 1.38 -15.64 12.10
N ASN A 68 1.77 -15.06 10.97
CA ASN A 68 1.34 -13.73 10.53
C ASN A 68 0.04 -13.77 9.73
N THR A 69 -0.54 -14.96 9.50
CA THR A 69 -1.81 -15.09 8.79
C THR A 69 -2.93 -14.42 9.57
N GLY A 70 -3.55 -13.43 8.93
CA GLY A 70 -4.66 -12.67 9.47
C GLY A 70 -5.95 -13.50 9.56
N LYS A 71 -6.94 -12.95 10.27
CA LYS A 71 -8.17 -13.69 10.58
C LYS A 71 -9.05 -13.87 9.35
N ALA A 72 -9.14 -12.84 8.50
CA ALA A 72 -9.89 -12.94 7.26
C ALA A 72 -9.20 -13.92 6.32
N VAL A 73 -7.88 -13.83 6.15
CA VAL A 73 -7.13 -14.80 5.31
C VAL A 73 -7.33 -16.24 5.80
N ALA A 74 -7.25 -16.48 7.11
CA ALA A 74 -7.48 -17.82 7.66
C ALA A 74 -8.91 -18.32 7.41
N ARG A 75 -9.91 -17.45 7.55
CA ARG A 75 -11.32 -17.77 7.28
C ARG A 75 -11.54 -18.17 5.83
N GLU A 76 -11.09 -17.34 4.88
CA GLU A 76 -11.26 -17.60 3.45
C GLU A 76 -10.44 -18.82 2.99
N ALA A 77 -9.27 -19.05 3.59
CA ALA A 77 -8.47 -20.25 3.34
C ALA A 77 -9.20 -21.55 3.77
N GLN A 78 -9.85 -21.54 4.95
CA GLN A 78 -10.62 -22.68 5.43
C GLN A 78 -11.84 -22.94 4.54
N GLU A 79 -12.56 -21.89 4.14
CA GLU A 79 -13.68 -22.00 3.21
C GLU A 79 -13.25 -22.61 1.86
N ALA A 80 -12.09 -22.20 1.34
CA ALA A 80 -11.54 -22.76 0.12
C ALA A 80 -11.16 -24.25 0.27
N LEU A 81 -10.63 -24.66 1.43
CA LEU A 81 -10.28 -26.06 1.71
C LEU A 81 -11.51 -26.97 1.85
N ASP A 82 -12.62 -26.43 2.34
CA ASP A 82 -13.90 -27.13 2.47
C ASP A 82 -14.68 -27.21 1.14
N GLY A 83 -14.22 -26.47 0.11
CA GLY A 83 -14.84 -26.38 -1.21
C GLY A 83 -14.24 -27.30 -2.28
N THR A 84 -14.28 -26.83 -3.52
CA THR A 84 -13.78 -27.50 -4.72
C THR A 84 -12.34 -27.10 -5.06
N ALA A 85 -11.73 -27.80 -6.02
CA ALA A 85 -10.42 -27.42 -6.54
C ALA A 85 -10.43 -26.01 -7.16
N GLU A 86 -11.53 -25.64 -7.80
CA GLU A 86 -11.74 -24.30 -8.34
C GLU A 86 -11.77 -23.23 -7.24
N ASP A 87 -12.38 -23.52 -6.08
CA ASP A 87 -12.40 -22.60 -4.94
C ASP A 87 -11.00 -22.40 -4.34
N MET A 88 -10.21 -23.48 -4.25
CA MET A 88 -8.81 -23.41 -3.83
C MET A 88 -7.95 -22.57 -4.79
N ARG A 89 -8.12 -22.74 -6.11
CA ARG A 89 -7.42 -21.91 -7.11
C ARG A 89 -7.82 -20.45 -7.00
N TYR A 90 -9.13 -20.18 -6.92
CA TYR A 90 -9.63 -18.82 -6.77
C TYR A 90 -9.08 -18.12 -5.52
N PHE A 91 -9.02 -18.83 -4.39
CA PHE A 91 -8.42 -18.30 -3.17
C PHE A 91 -6.95 -17.93 -3.37
N LEU A 92 -6.15 -18.84 -3.93
CA LEU A 92 -4.72 -18.60 -4.15
C LEU A 92 -4.43 -17.47 -5.16
N GLU A 93 -5.31 -17.28 -6.13
CA GLU A 93 -5.17 -16.25 -7.16
C GLU A 93 -5.64 -14.87 -6.70
N THR A 94 -6.81 -14.82 -6.07
CA THR A 94 -7.56 -13.59 -5.84
C THR A 94 -8.04 -13.50 -4.40
N GLY A 95 -8.70 -14.54 -3.89
CA GLY A 95 -9.39 -14.50 -2.59
C GLY A 95 -8.47 -14.12 -1.43
N ARG A 96 -7.23 -14.63 -1.42
CA ARG A 96 -6.20 -14.30 -0.42
C ARG A 96 -5.93 -12.81 -0.34
N TRP A 97 -5.79 -12.12 -1.48
CA TRP A 97 -5.45 -10.70 -1.50
C TRP A 97 -6.61 -9.83 -1.02
N ILE A 98 -7.85 -10.23 -1.34
CA ILE A 98 -9.06 -9.58 -0.82
C ILE A 98 -9.13 -9.74 0.71
N ALA A 99 -8.90 -10.96 1.20
CA ALA A 99 -8.91 -11.25 2.63
C ALA A 99 -7.79 -10.52 3.37
N GLN A 100 -6.59 -10.46 2.78
CA GLN A 100 -5.48 -9.70 3.35
C GLN A 100 -5.78 -8.20 3.42
N ASP A 101 -6.50 -7.66 2.45
CA ASP A 101 -6.94 -6.27 2.47
C ASP A 101 -7.97 -5.98 3.57
N GLU A 102 -8.87 -6.93 3.86
CA GLU A 102 -9.77 -6.87 5.03
C GLU A 102 -8.96 -6.84 6.34
N ASP A 103 -7.99 -7.75 6.48
CA ASP A 103 -7.10 -7.81 7.64
C ASP A 103 -6.29 -6.50 7.79
N ASN A 104 -5.75 -5.95 6.70
CA ASN A 104 -5.03 -4.69 6.69
C ASN A 104 -5.92 -3.52 7.11
N SER A 105 -7.13 -3.44 6.56
CA SER A 105 -8.11 -2.40 6.93
C SER A 105 -8.43 -2.46 8.42
N PHE A 106 -8.65 -3.66 8.96
CA PHE A 106 -8.88 -3.87 10.38
C PHE A 106 -7.67 -3.47 11.24
N ALA A 107 -6.45 -3.81 10.82
CA ALA A 107 -5.23 -3.41 11.51
C ALA A 107 -5.10 -1.88 11.62
N ILE A 108 -5.44 -1.15 10.55
CA ILE A 108 -5.43 0.32 10.54
C ILE A 108 -6.51 0.89 11.45
N VAL A 109 -7.73 0.34 11.41
CA VAL A 109 -8.80 0.75 12.33
C VAL A 109 -8.40 0.53 13.80
N LYS A 110 -7.70 -0.57 14.10
CA LYS A 110 -7.18 -0.83 15.44
C LYS A 110 -6.15 0.22 15.87
N ILE A 111 -5.27 0.66 14.96
CA ILE A 111 -4.35 1.78 15.22
C ILE A 111 -5.14 3.06 15.53
N LEU A 112 -6.15 3.38 14.73
CA LEU A 112 -7.00 4.57 14.95
C LEU A 112 -7.81 4.51 16.24
N ALA A 113 -8.15 3.32 16.72
CA ALA A 113 -8.87 3.12 17.98
C ALA A 113 -7.98 3.32 19.23
N ASP A 114 -6.65 3.31 19.06
CA ASP A 114 -5.73 3.59 20.17
C ASP A 114 -5.76 5.10 20.49
N PRO A 115 -6.15 5.50 21.72
CA PRO A 115 -6.23 6.91 22.09
C PRO A 115 -4.86 7.61 22.16
N THR A 116 -3.77 6.86 22.15
CA THR A 116 -2.40 7.39 22.14
C THR A 116 -1.89 7.68 20.72
N THR A 117 -2.66 7.32 19.69
CA THR A 117 -2.29 7.58 18.30
C THR A 117 -2.14 9.08 18.03
N GLY A 118 -0.95 9.46 17.56
CA GLY A 118 -0.59 10.84 17.23
C GLY A 118 -1.35 11.39 16.02
N LYS A 119 -1.28 12.71 15.82
CA LYS A 119 -2.07 13.40 14.79
C LYS A 119 -1.62 13.05 13.38
N ALA A 120 -0.32 12.91 13.16
CA ALA A 120 0.24 12.53 11.87
C ALA A 120 -0.10 11.08 11.55
N VAL A 121 0.06 10.15 12.51
CA VAL A 121 -0.36 8.75 12.33
C VAL A 121 -1.85 8.67 12.03
N HIS A 122 -2.69 9.40 12.78
CA HIS A 122 -4.14 9.45 12.52
C HIS A 122 -4.46 9.95 11.11
N ARG A 123 -3.78 11.01 10.65
CA ARG A 123 -3.97 11.58 9.31
C ARG A 123 -3.59 10.59 8.20
N GLU A 124 -2.40 9.99 8.28
CA GLU A 124 -1.94 9.05 7.25
C GLU A 124 -2.69 7.72 7.28
N ALA A 125 -3.14 7.26 8.44
CA ALA A 125 -4.01 6.09 8.57
C ALA A 125 -5.36 6.28 7.85
N ASN A 126 -6.03 7.43 8.05
CA ASN A 126 -7.28 7.71 7.34
C ASN A 126 -7.07 7.81 5.83
N LYS A 127 -5.99 8.47 5.41
CA LYS A 127 -5.62 8.55 4.00
C LYS A 127 -5.41 7.15 3.37
N ALA A 128 -4.81 6.22 4.11
CA ALA A 128 -4.64 4.84 3.65
C ALA A 128 -5.97 4.09 3.55
N LEU A 129 -6.89 4.29 4.51
CA LEU A 129 -8.23 3.72 4.46
C LEU A 129 -9.07 4.26 3.29
N ASP A 130 -8.94 5.55 2.98
CA ASP A 130 -9.61 6.19 1.84
C ASP A 130 -9.00 5.80 0.48
N GLY A 131 -7.86 5.10 0.50
CA GLY A 131 -7.09 4.69 -0.68
C GLY A 131 -7.32 3.25 -1.14
N THR A 132 -6.35 2.73 -1.87
CA THR A 132 -6.32 1.37 -2.40
C THR A 132 -5.74 0.37 -1.40
N ALA A 133 -5.84 -0.93 -1.70
CA ALA A 133 -5.18 -1.98 -0.91
C ALA A 133 -3.67 -1.76 -0.81
N ALA A 134 -3.04 -1.22 -1.87
CA ALA A 134 -1.62 -0.89 -1.87
C ALA A 134 -1.29 0.24 -0.89
N ASP A 135 -2.19 1.23 -0.74
CA ASP A 135 -1.99 2.33 0.21
C ASP A 135 -2.08 1.83 1.67
N ARG A 136 -3.00 0.89 1.95
CA ARG A 136 -3.11 0.24 3.26
C ARG A 136 -1.87 -0.58 3.60
N THR A 137 -1.39 -1.40 2.66
CA THR A 137 -0.14 -2.14 2.82
C THR A 137 1.03 -1.20 3.05
N TYR A 138 1.19 -0.16 2.22
CA TYR A 138 2.26 0.82 2.35
C TYR A 138 2.25 1.51 3.72
N PHE A 139 1.07 1.91 4.20
CA PHE A 139 0.96 2.53 5.52
C PHE A 139 1.40 1.59 6.64
N LEU A 140 0.96 0.34 6.61
CA LEU A 140 1.32 -0.65 7.64
C LEU A 140 2.82 -1.00 7.62
N GLU A 141 3.43 -1.09 6.44
CA GLU A 141 4.85 -1.46 6.30
C GLU A 141 5.80 -0.29 6.56
N THR A 142 5.46 0.91 6.08
CA THR A 142 6.40 2.05 6.07
C THR A 142 5.75 3.34 6.55
N GLY A 143 4.55 3.67 6.05
CA GLY A 143 3.93 4.98 6.28
C GLY A 143 3.68 5.30 7.75
N ARG A 144 3.34 4.30 8.57
CA ARG A 144 3.13 4.46 10.02
C ARG A 144 4.39 4.93 10.74
N ALA A 145 5.56 4.37 10.41
CA ALA A 145 6.81 4.75 11.06
C ALA A 145 7.21 6.19 10.72
N ILE A 146 7.00 6.61 9.47
CA ILE A 146 7.22 7.98 9.01
C ILE A 146 6.30 8.95 9.74
N ALA A 147 5.00 8.62 9.82
CA ALA A 147 4.03 9.45 10.50
C ALA A 147 4.31 9.55 12.01
N GLN A 148 4.73 8.46 12.65
CA GLN A 148 5.13 8.49 14.05
C GLN A 148 6.36 9.37 14.28
N ALA A 149 7.35 9.36 13.38
CA ALA A 149 8.50 10.25 13.47
C ALA A 149 8.10 11.74 13.37
N GLU A 150 7.07 12.07 12.59
CA GLU A 150 6.50 13.43 12.56
C GLU A 150 5.86 13.79 13.90
N ASP A 151 5.03 12.90 14.46
CA ASP A 151 4.41 13.11 15.77
C ASP A 151 5.45 13.29 16.89
N ASP A 152 6.52 12.50 16.87
CA ASP A 152 7.62 12.61 17.83
C ASP A 152 8.37 13.95 17.71
N ARG A 153 8.70 14.38 16.48
CA ARG A 153 9.32 15.70 16.25
C ARG A 153 8.48 16.82 16.84
N VAL A 154 7.16 16.76 16.68
CA VAL A 154 6.23 17.74 17.24
C VAL A 154 6.20 17.68 18.77
N ALA A 155 6.23 16.48 19.35
CA ALA A 155 6.27 16.31 20.80
C ALA A 155 7.55 16.91 21.41
N ILE A 156 8.72 16.64 20.81
CA ILE A 156 10.00 17.20 21.26
C ILE A 156 10.03 18.72 21.09
N ALA A 157 9.56 19.24 19.94
CA ALA A 157 9.43 20.69 19.74
C ALA A 157 8.53 21.36 20.79
N THR A 158 7.47 20.67 21.24
CA THR A 158 6.59 21.15 22.31
C THR A 158 7.30 21.20 23.65
N ILE A 159 8.17 20.22 23.96
CA ILE A 159 9.03 20.25 25.15
C ILE A 159 9.96 21.46 25.08
N LEU A 160 10.67 21.65 23.96
CA LEU A 160 11.59 22.77 23.75
C LEU A 160 10.93 24.15 23.86
N ALA A 161 9.66 24.26 23.45
CA ALA A 161 8.88 25.48 23.54
C ALA A 161 8.47 25.86 24.98
N ASN A 162 8.56 24.95 25.95
CA ASN A 162 8.22 25.24 27.33
C ASN A 162 9.34 26.11 27.97
N PRO A 163 9.02 27.35 28.41
CA PRO A 163 10.02 28.27 28.93
C PRO A 163 10.65 27.80 30.26
N ASN A 164 9.99 26.88 30.97
CA ASN A 164 10.40 26.44 32.31
C ASN A 164 11.20 25.13 32.30
N ILE A 165 11.56 24.57 31.15
CA ILE A 165 12.37 23.34 31.10
C ILE A 165 13.79 23.60 31.61
N SER A 166 14.39 22.61 32.28
CA SER A 166 15.78 22.68 32.74
C SER A 166 16.74 22.80 31.57
N ALA A 167 17.95 23.34 31.83
CA ALA A 167 18.98 23.44 30.82
C ALA A 167 19.42 22.05 30.31
N ALA A 168 19.49 21.07 31.21
CA ALA A 168 19.83 19.70 30.87
C ALA A 168 18.76 19.06 29.97
N LEU A 169 17.47 19.23 30.31
CA LEU A 169 16.38 18.66 29.50
C LEU A 169 16.30 19.32 28.13
N ARG A 170 16.57 20.64 28.06
CA ARG A 170 16.67 21.35 26.77
C ARG A 170 17.78 20.78 25.89
N ALA A 171 18.99 20.60 26.43
CA ALA A 171 20.11 20.05 25.67
C ALA A 171 19.83 18.62 25.17
N ALA A 172 19.21 17.77 26.01
CA ALA A 172 18.84 16.42 25.60
C ALA A 172 17.74 16.40 24.51
N ALA A 173 16.75 17.30 24.59
CA ALA A 173 15.72 17.43 23.58
C ALA A 173 16.26 17.97 22.24
N GLU A 174 17.21 18.90 22.28
CA GLU A 174 17.92 19.41 21.09
C GLU A 174 18.73 18.30 20.41
N ASP A 175 19.42 17.46 21.17
CA ASP A 175 20.15 16.30 20.62
C ASP A 175 19.18 15.29 19.97
N ALA A 176 18.09 14.96 20.66
CA ALA A 176 17.12 13.97 20.19
C ALA A 176 16.41 14.40 18.89
N ILE A 177 16.01 15.67 18.75
CA ILE A 177 15.26 16.13 17.56
C ILE A 177 16.12 16.19 16.28
N ASP A 178 17.43 16.30 16.44
CA ASP A 178 18.42 16.26 15.34
C ASP A 178 18.85 14.81 15.01
N GLY A 179 18.46 13.84 15.84
CA GLY A 179 18.74 12.41 15.71
C GLY A 179 17.78 11.62 14.81
N THR A 180 17.84 10.30 14.92
CA THR A 180 16.99 9.34 14.20
C THR A 180 15.59 9.23 14.81
N PRO A 181 14.60 8.68 14.07
CA PRO A 181 13.28 8.36 14.64
C PRO A 181 13.33 7.52 15.92
N GLU A 182 14.30 6.61 16.01
CA GLU A 182 14.50 5.77 17.19
C GLU A 182 15.06 6.58 18.37
N GLU A 183 15.97 7.51 18.13
CA GLU A 183 16.52 8.41 19.16
C GLU A 183 15.44 9.36 19.69
N MET A 184 14.59 9.90 18.82
CA MET A 184 13.42 10.69 19.21
C MET A 184 12.45 9.89 20.07
N ARG A 185 12.13 8.65 19.66
CA ARG A 185 11.26 7.73 20.41
C ARG A 185 11.84 7.43 21.79
N TYR A 186 13.12 7.08 21.84
CA TYR A 186 13.81 6.78 23.09
C TYR A 186 13.80 7.98 24.04
N PHE A 187 14.08 9.18 23.53
CA PHE A 187 14.03 10.39 24.34
C PHE A 187 12.64 10.63 24.95
N LEU A 188 11.59 10.48 24.15
CA LEU A 188 10.20 10.67 24.61
C LEU A 188 9.75 9.59 25.60
N GLU A 189 10.18 8.34 25.44
CA GLU A 189 9.75 7.23 26.30
C GLU A 189 10.57 7.11 27.59
N VAL A 190 11.87 7.38 27.51
CA VAL A 190 12.83 7.09 28.59
C VAL A 190 13.70 8.31 28.87
N GLY A 191 14.40 8.83 27.85
CA GLY A 191 15.48 9.79 28.04
C GLY A 191 15.07 11.06 28.78
N GLN A 192 13.88 11.60 28.53
CA GLN A 192 13.39 12.81 29.22
C GLN A 192 13.21 12.64 30.74
N TYR A 193 13.10 11.40 31.23
CA TYR A 193 12.95 11.08 32.65
C TYR A 193 14.27 10.73 33.34
N GLU A 194 15.32 10.47 32.56
CA GLU A 194 16.68 10.21 33.05
C GLU A 194 17.50 11.49 33.23
N VAL A 195 17.03 12.61 32.68
CA VAL A 195 17.66 13.90 32.88
C VAL A 195 17.34 14.40 34.28
N ASP A 196 18.32 14.30 35.19
CA ASP A 196 18.23 14.90 36.52
C ASP A 196 17.99 16.42 36.41
N GLY A 197 17.03 16.91 37.21
CA GLY A 197 16.55 18.31 37.20
C GLY A 197 17.56 19.33 37.70
#